data_AF-A0A7G6ADQ9-F1
#
_entry.id   AF-A0A7G6ADQ9-F1
#
_cell.length_a   1.000
_cell.length_b   1.000
_cell.length_c   1.000
_cell.angle_alpha   90.00
_cell.angle_beta   90.00
_cell.angle_gamma   90.00
#
_symmetry.space_group_name_H-M   'P 1'
#
loop_
_entity.id
_entity.type
_entity.pdbx_description
1 polymer ?
#
loop_
_entity_poly.entity_id
_entity_poly.type
_entity_poly.pdbx_seq_one_letter_code
_entity_poly.pdbx_strand_id
1 'polypeptide(L)'
;MNRSHPLLAILAGAMSCAAVAADPGPLRQEMFVRGGFNGWGTTHPLRHRGGGVYQADVLVAPGNHGFKLGSADWGREWTAAAATPRAPVAAGATVPLATHAGPEATLFVRSTATYRFTLDASRPQRPRYASSAWPSPAARQPSTRMRAMRAWQRSATPPSTASARARAFRCWTPKPSCAPTCTRRP
;
A
#
# COMPACT_ATOMS: atom_id res chain seq x y z
N MET A 1 -58.57 22.30 53.23
CA MET A 1 -57.75 21.14 53.65
C MET A 1 -57.75 20.15 52.47
N ASN A 2 -56.64 20.10 51.71
CA ASN A 2 -55.71 18.94 51.65
C ASN A 2 -56.33 17.74 50.90
N ARG A 3 -56.00 17.43 49.63
CA ARG A 3 -54.88 16.58 49.13
C ARG A 3 -55.39 15.93 47.82
N SER A 4 -54.67 15.53 46.78
CA SER A 4 -53.25 15.50 46.39
C SER A 4 -53.26 15.11 44.90
N HIS A 5 -52.45 15.74 44.05
CA HIS A 5 -52.21 15.26 42.68
C HIS A 5 -51.08 14.23 42.68
N PRO A 6 -51.27 12.99 42.20
CA PRO A 6 -50.15 12.08 42.02
C PRO A 6 -49.34 12.51 40.79
N LEU A 7 -48.12 12.99 41.02
CA LEU A 7 -47.11 13.19 39.98
C LEU A 7 -46.70 11.82 39.43
N LEU A 8 -47.07 11.55 38.18
CA LEU A 8 -46.54 10.44 37.39
C LEU A 8 -45.06 10.75 37.07
N ALA A 9 -44.13 10.08 37.75
CA ALA A 9 -42.71 10.16 37.41
C ALA A 9 -42.44 9.28 36.17
N ILE A 10 -42.28 9.93 35.01
CA ILE A 10 -41.79 9.28 33.80
C ILE A 10 -40.29 9.03 33.99
N LEU A 11 -39.93 7.76 34.25
CA LEU A 11 -38.55 7.30 34.20
C LEU A 11 -38.07 7.28 32.73
N ALA A 12 -37.44 8.37 32.30
CA ALA A 12 -36.64 8.38 31.08
C ALA A 12 -35.33 7.62 31.35
N GLY A 13 -35.26 6.37 30.91
CA GLY A 13 -34.02 5.58 30.92
C GLY A 13 -32.99 6.20 29.98
N ALA A 14 -31.94 6.80 30.55
CA ALA A 14 -30.78 7.22 29.77
C ALA A 14 -30.05 5.98 29.24
N MET A 15 -30.18 5.72 27.95
CA MET A 15 -29.35 4.76 27.23
C MET A 15 -27.93 5.33 27.15
N SER A 16 -27.07 4.95 28.09
CA SER A 16 -25.65 5.28 28.07
C SER A 16 -25.00 4.65 26.85
N CYS A 17 -24.68 5.47 25.84
CA CYS A 17 -23.81 5.09 24.75
C CYS A 17 -22.38 5.05 25.32
N ALA A 18 -21.95 3.89 25.83
CA ALA A 18 -20.56 3.69 26.22
C ALA A 18 -19.72 3.83 24.94
N ALA A 19 -19.00 4.95 24.81
CA ALA A 19 -18.05 5.14 23.74
C ALA A 19 -17.04 3.99 23.81
N VAL A 20 -17.01 3.15 22.76
CA VAL A 20 -16.01 2.09 22.63
C VAL A 20 -14.65 2.79 22.62
N ALA A 21 -13.92 2.67 23.73
CA ALA A 21 -12.57 3.23 23.83
C ALA A 21 -11.74 2.66 22.67
N ALA A 22 -11.09 3.53 21.90
CA ALA A 22 -10.23 3.11 20.81
C ALA A 22 -9.16 2.17 21.36
N ASP A 23 -8.98 1.00 20.73
CA ASP A 23 -7.96 0.04 21.13
C ASP A 23 -6.58 0.74 21.17
N PRO A 24 -5.93 0.83 22.35
CA PRO A 24 -4.63 1.49 22.47
C PRO A 24 -3.51 0.73 21.74
N GLY A 25 -3.77 -0.52 21.35
CA GLY A 25 -2.83 -1.37 20.61
C GLY A 25 -1.63 -1.84 21.46
N PRO A 26 -0.82 -2.76 20.92
CA PRO A 26 0.18 -3.50 21.69
C PRO A 26 1.45 -2.74 22.06
N LEU A 27 1.79 -1.60 21.42
CA LEU A 27 3.09 -0.94 21.67
C LEU A 27 3.18 -0.24 23.03
N ARG A 28 2.05 0.16 23.63
CA ARG A 28 1.92 0.80 24.96
C ARG A 28 2.80 2.05 25.22
N GLN A 29 3.55 2.50 24.22
CA GLN A 29 4.38 3.71 24.21
C GLN A 29 4.34 4.28 22.79
N GLU A 30 4.38 5.59 22.67
CA GLU A 30 4.43 6.26 21.37
C GLU A 30 5.77 5.98 20.67
N MET A 31 5.67 5.58 19.41
CA MET A 31 6.81 5.33 18.52
C MET A 31 6.71 6.28 17.33
N PHE A 32 7.84 6.66 16.78
CA PHE A 32 7.94 7.61 15.68
C PHE A 32 8.78 7.00 14.55
N VAL A 33 8.47 7.41 13.32
CA VAL A 33 9.40 7.24 12.20
C VAL A 33 10.39 8.39 12.26
N ARG A 34 11.67 8.10 12.47
CA ARG A 34 12.73 9.12 12.67
C ARG A 34 13.83 8.90 11.64
N GLY A 35 14.22 9.94 10.91
CA GLY A 35 15.24 9.81 9.87
C GLY A 35 15.66 11.14 9.24
N GLY A 36 16.49 11.08 8.20
CA GLY A 36 17.01 12.27 7.52
C GLY A 36 15.91 13.22 7.00
N PHE A 37 14.78 12.68 6.53
CA PHE A 37 13.63 13.42 6.00
C PHE A 37 12.86 14.25 7.04
N ASN A 38 13.12 14.05 8.34
CA ASN A 38 12.49 14.82 9.40
C ASN A 38 13.47 15.29 10.48
N GLY A 39 14.76 15.36 10.14
CA GLY A 39 15.82 15.80 11.06
C GLY A 39 15.96 14.90 12.29
N TRP A 40 15.62 13.62 12.18
CA TRP A 40 15.57 12.67 13.30
C TRP A 40 14.59 13.05 14.42
N GLY A 41 13.65 13.95 14.16
CA GLY A 41 12.65 14.42 15.13
C GLY A 41 11.45 13.49 15.31
N THR A 42 10.48 13.94 16.09
CA THR A 42 9.25 13.20 16.46
C THR A 42 8.01 13.67 15.69
N THR A 43 8.20 14.36 14.56
CA THR A 43 7.10 14.95 13.78
C THR A 43 6.20 13.92 13.08
N HIS A 44 6.62 12.65 13.03
CA HIS A 44 5.90 11.56 12.35
C HIS A 44 5.59 10.39 13.31
N PRO A 45 4.59 10.55 14.20
CA PRO A 45 4.17 9.49 15.12
C PRO A 45 3.49 8.33 14.38
N LEU A 46 3.80 7.11 14.79
CA LEU A 46 3.13 5.90 14.34
C LEU A 46 1.76 5.79 15.02
N ARG A 47 0.69 6.02 14.24
CA ARG A 47 -0.69 5.98 14.75
C ARG A 47 -1.28 4.60 14.60
N HIS A 48 -1.89 4.07 15.66
CA HIS A 48 -2.58 2.78 15.65
C HIS A 48 -3.81 2.86 14.72
N ARG A 49 -3.93 1.87 13.83
CA ARG A 49 -5.04 1.72 12.87
C ARG A 49 -5.93 0.51 13.18
N GLY A 50 -5.73 -0.13 14.33
CA GLY A 50 -6.41 -1.37 14.72
C GLY A 50 -5.57 -2.62 14.43
N GLY A 51 -5.88 -3.71 15.13
CA GLY A 51 -5.25 -5.02 14.91
C GLY A 51 -3.74 -5.07 15.16
N GLY A 52 -3.20 -4.12 15.92
CA GLY A 52 -1.76 -4.00 16.15
C GLY A 52 -0.97 -3.39 14.99
N VAL A 53 -1.64 -2.80 14.00
CA VAL A 53 -1.01 -2.14 12.86
C VAL A 53 -0.89 -0.64 13.13
N TYR A 54 0.30 -0.09 12.91
CA TYR A 54 0.60 1.32 13.10
C TYR A 54 1.12 1.94 11.81
N GLN A 55 0.74 3.18 11.54
CA GLN A 55 1.09 3.87 10.30
C GLN A 55 1.51 5.32 10.52
N ALA A 56 2.47 5.77 9.72
CA ALA A 56 2.85 7.17 9.57
C ALA A 56 3.07 7.48 8.09
N ASP A 57 2.57 8.63 7.64
CA ASP A 57 2.73 9.11 6.27
C ASP A 57 3.73 10.26 6.28
N VAL A 58 4.77 10.14 5.46
CA VAL A 58 5.91 11.06 5.45
C VAL A 58 6.15 11.54 4.02
N LEU A 59 6.25 12.85 3.80
CA LEU A 59 6.72 13.39 2.52
C LEU A 59 8.25 13.29 2.48
N VAL A 60 8.79 12.57 1.49
CA VAL A 60 10.23 12.29 1.40
C VAL A 60 10.75 12.82 0.06
N ALA A 61 11.82 13.62 0.11
CA ALA A 61 12.52 14.16 -1.06
C ALA A 61 13.41 13.09 -1.73
N PRO A 62 13.89 13.28 -2.97
CA PRO A 62 14.79 12.34 -3.63
C PRO A 62 16.09 12.14 -2.85
N GLY A 63 16.66 10.93 -2.89
CA GLY A 63 17.92 10.59 -2.26
C GLY A 63 17.88 9.33 -1.40
N ASN A 64 18.99 9.07 -0.71
CA ASN A 64 19.10 8.01 0.30
C ASN A 64 18.84 8.60 1.68
N HIS A 65 17.86 8.06 2.38
CA HIS A 65 17.49 8.50 3.72
C HIS A 65 17.71 7.39 4.73
N GLY A 66 18.58 7.66 5.71
CA GLY A 66 18.67 6.86 6.91
C GLY A 66 17.42 7.02 7.78
N PHE A 67 16.90 5.93 8.34
CA PHE A 67 15.77 5.97 9.26
C PHE A 67 15.77 4.83 10.27
N LYS A 68 15.04 5.05 11.38
CA LYS A 68 14.71 4.09 12.42
C LYS A 68 13.28 4.30 12.90
N LEU A 69 12.76 3.34 13.66
CA LEU A 69 11.57 3.51 14.47
C LEU A 69 12.00 3.70 15.92
N GLY A 70 11.57 4.76 16.60
CA GLY A 70 12.01 4.98 17.97
C GLY A 70 11.03 5.78 18.81
N SER A 71 11.12 5.63 20.13
CA SER A 71 10.41 6.48 21.09
C SER A 71 11.03 7.89 21.12
N ALA A 72 10.33 8.86 21.71
CA ALA A 72 10.78 10.26 21.76
C ALA A 72 12.14 10.40 22.47
N ASP A 73 12.30 9.66 23.57
CA ASP A 73 13.48 9.59 24.43
C ASP A 73 14.55 8.61 23.93
N TRP A 74 14.34 7.94 22.79
CA TRP A 74 15.18 6.85 22.28
C TRP A 74 15.33 5.63 23.22
N GLY A 75 14.55 5.53 24.30
CA GLY A 75 14.54 4.34 25.16
C GLY A 75 14.14 3.06 24.42
N ARG A 76 13.39 3.19 23.32
CA ARG A 76 13.18 2.14 22.32
C ARG A 76 13.72 2.60 20.99
N GLU A 77 14.67 1.84 20.46
CA GLU A 77 15.24 2.05 19.15
C GLU A 77 15.13 0.75 18.35
N TRP A 78 14.36 0.78 17.26
CA TRP A 78 14.03 -0.38 16.45
C TRP A 78 14.51 -0.18 15.01
N THR A 79 15.08 -1.24 14.42
CA THR A 79 15.74 -1.19 13.12
C THR A 79 15.14 -2.23 12.17
N ALA A 80 14.95 -1.86 10.90
CA ALA A 80 14.44 -2.79 9.90
C ALA A 80 15.56 -3.77 9.49
N ALA A 81 15.39 -5.05 9.81
CA ALA A 81 16.43 -6.08 9.76
C ALA A 81 16.89 -6.46 8.34
N ALA A 82 16.36 -5.82 7.30
CA ALA A 82 16.76 -6.06 5.91
C ALA A 82 17.77 -5.05 5.35
N ALA A 83 18.20 -4.06 6.13
CA ALA A 83 19.24 -3.16 5.65
C ALA A 83 20.61 -3.73 6.04
N THR A 84 21.17 -4.59 5.18
CA THR A 84 22.60 -4.44 4.93
C THR A 84 22.85 -2.93 4.69
N PRO A 85 23.90 -2.33 5.26
CA PRO A 85 24.16 -0.91 5.06
C PRO A 85 24.26 -0.70 3.54
N ARG A 86 23.24 -0.03 2.94
CA ARG A 86 23.03 0.25 1.49
C ARG A 86 22.01 -0.59 0.70
N ALA A 87 21.32 -1.59 1.24
CA ALA A 87 20.17 -2.18 0.53
C ALA A 87 18.87 -1.45 0.88
N PRO A 88 18.19 -0.78 -0.07
CA PRO A 88 16.90 -0.16 0.19
C PRO A 88 15.88 -1.22 0.61
N VAL A 89 15.10 -0.96 1.65
CA VAL A 89 13.86 -1.72 1.85
C VAL A 89 12.97 -1.42 0.65
N ALA A 90 12.79 -2.40 -0.23
CA ALA A 90 11.97 -2.24 -1.41
C ALA A 90 10.55 -1.82 -1.00
N ALA A 91 10.01 -0.79 -1.66
CA ALA A 91 8.65 -0.37 -1.40
C ALA A 91 7.68 -1.55 -1.60
N GLY A 92 6.88 -1.86 -0.59
CA GLY A 92 5.97 -3.01 -0.55
C GLY A 92 6.56 -4.29 0.04
N ALA A 93 7.87 -4.37 0.25
CA ALA A 93 8.48 -5.51 0.94
C ALA A 93 8.19 -5.43 2.45
N THR A 94 7.78 -6.57 3.01
CA THR A 94 7.63 -6.73 4.46
C THR A 94 8.86 -7.42 5.01
N VAL A 95 9.51 -6.79 5.99
CA VAL A 95 10.77 -7.26 6.59
C VAL A 95 10.63 -7.39 8.10
N PRO A 96 11.39 -8.26 8.76
CA PRO A 96 11.44 -8.28 10.23
C PRO A 96 11.97 -6.96 10.78
N LEU A 97 11.52 -6.58 11.96
CA LEU A 97 12.04 -5.44 12.70
C LEU A 97 12.79 -5.94 13.94
N ALA A 98 14.06 -5.57 14.06
CA ALA A 98 14.83 -5.78 15.28
C ALA A 98 14.38 -4.77 16.33
N THR A 99 14.01 -5.25 17.51
CA THR A 99 13.47 -4.43 18.61
C THR A 99 14.54 -3.93 19.57
N HIS A 100 15.75 -3.74 19.07
CA HIS A 100 16.93 -3.26 19.80
C HIS A 100 17.73 -2.29 18.92
N ALA A 101 18.56 -1.48 19.57
CA ALA A 101 19.41 -0.49 18.91
C ALA A 101 20.36 -1.18 17.91
N GLY A 102 20.63 -0.50 16.80
CA GLY A 102 21.42 -1.08 15.72
C GLY A 102 21.67 -0.12 14.56
N PRO A 103 22.21 -0.60 13.44
CA PRO A 103 22.40 0.24 12.25
C PRO A 103 21.06 0.76 11.72
N GLU A 104 21.08 1.98 11.19
CA GLU A 104 19.94 2.59 10.50
C GLU A 104 19.60 1.85 9.20
N ALA A 105 18.30 1.82 8.87
CA ALA A 105 17.84 1.33 7.59
C ALA A 105 17.90 2.45 6.54
N THR A 106 18.07 2.09 5.26
CA THR A 106 18.08 3.07 4.16
C THR A 106 16.81 2.98 3.33
N LEU A 107 16.19 4.13 3.06
CA LEU A 107 15.13 4.32 2.08
C LEU A 107 15.66 5.11 0.89
N PHE A 108 15.64 4.52 -0.30
CA PHE A 108 15.98 5.23 -1.54
C PHE A 108 14.71 5.75 -2.23
N VAL A 109 14.70 7.05 -2.51
CA VAL A 109 13.58 7.76 -3.15
C VAL A 109 14.04 8.40 -4.45
N ARG A 110 13.31 8.15 -5.54
CA ARG A 110 13.65 8.65 -6.90
C ARG A 110 13.08 10.04 -7.17
N SER A 111 11.89 10.33 -6.63
CA SER A 111 11.17 11.59 -6.79
C SER A 111 10.41 11.88 -5.50
N THR A 112 10.17 13.16 -5.21
CA THR A 112 9.41 13.55 -4.03
C THR A 112 8.06 12.85 -4.00
N ALA A 113 7.78 12.11 -2.93
CA ALA A 113 6.53 11.38 -2.75
C ALA A 113 6.21 11.17 -1.27
N THR A 114 4.93 10.99 -0.96
CA THR A 114 4.52 10.51 0.36
C THR A 114 4.77 9.02 0.45
N TYR A 115 5.46 8.59 1.51
CA TYR A 115 5.63 7.18 1.86
C TYR A 115 4.84 6.87 3.12
N ARG A 116 4.06 5.80 3.07
CA ARG A 116 3.46 5.19 4.24
C ARG A 116 4.40 4.18 4.85
N PHE A 117 4.84 4.44 6.07
CA PHE A 117 5.55 3.52 6.92
C PHE A 117 4.51 2.71 7.72
N THR A 118 4.62 1.40 7.67
CA THR A 118 3.70 0.47 8.35
C THR A 118 4.50 -0.41 9.29
N LEU A 119 4.11 -0.41 10.56
CA LEU A 119 4.59 -1.31 11.60
C LEU A 119 3.45 -2.27 11.96
N ASP A 120 3.64 -3.55 11.69
CA ASP A 120 2.78 -4.61 12.18
C ASP A 120 3.37 -5.15 13.49
N ALA A 121 2.72 -4.79 14.59
CA ALA A 121 3.02 -5.25 15.93
C ALA A 121 1.93 -6.18 16.49
N SER A 122 1.08 -6.76 15.63
CA SER A 122 0.08 -7.77 16.03
C SER A 122 0.70 -8.97 16.76
N ARG A 123 1.99 -9.24 16.49
CA ARG A 123 2.85 -10.16 17.22
C ARG A 123 4.05 -9.39 17.79
N PRO A 124 3.97 -8.83 19.01
CA PRO A 124 4.99 -7.92 19.54
C PRO A 124 6.40 -8.51 19.65
N GLN A 125 6.50 -9.84 19.78
CA GLN A 125 7.77 -10.56 19.83
C GLN A 125 8.44 -10.71 18.45
N ARG A 126 7.69 -10.50 17.36
CA ARG A 126 8.16 -10.63 15.97
C ARG A 126 7.54 -9.54 15.08
N PRO A 127 7.78 -8.25 15.38
CA PRO A 127 7.18 -7.17 14.62
C PRO A 127 7.73 -7.15 13.20
N ARG A 128 6.91 -6.64 12.29
CA ARG A 128 7.24 -6.51 10.87
C ARG A 128 7.10 -5.07 10.42
N TYR A 129 7.91 -4.70 9.45
CA TYR A 129 7.93 -3.38 8.87
C TYR A 129 7.76 -3.44 7.36
N ALA A 130 7.03 -2.47 6.81
CA ALA A 130 6.96 -2.21 5.38
C ALA A 130 6.84 -0.71 5.13
N SER A 131 7.34 -0.24 3.99
CA SER A 131 7.02 1.10 3.48
C SER A 131 6.52 1.03 2.05
N SER A 132 5.65 1.96 1.66
CA SER A 132 5.16 2.05 0.27
C SER A 132 4.80 3.49 -0.09
N ALA A 133 4.89 3.85 -1.38
CA ALA A 133 4.40 5.14 -1.85
C ALA A 133 2.88 5.26 -1.61
N TRP A 134 2.42 6.45 -1.25
CA TRP A 134 1.02 6.75 -0.92
C TRP A 134 0.48 7.95 -1.72
N PRO A 135 -0.77 7.88 -2.26
CA PRO A 135 -1.53 6.65 -2.47
C PRO A 135 -0.75 5.71 -3.39
N SER A 136 -0.90 4.40 -3.15
CA SER A 136 -0.19 3.38 -3.93
C SER A 136 -0.39 3.63 -5.42
N PRO A 137 0.63 3.45 -6.28
CA PRO A 137 0.52 3.72 -7.71
C PRO A 137 -0.68 3.00 -8.37
N ALA A 138 -1.03 1.81 -7.88
CA ALA A 138 -2.22 1.06 -8.31
C ALA A 138 -3.55 1.78 -8.01
N ALA A 139 -3.63 2.54 -6.91
CA ALA A 139 -4.83 3.31 -6.55
C ALA A 139 -5.01 4.57 -7.41
N ARG A 140 -4.00 4.95 -8.21
CA ARG A 140 -4.00 6.14 -9.06
C ARG A 140 -4.40 5.87 -10.51
N GLN A 141 -4.68 4.62 -10.88
CA GLN A 141 -5.23 4.31 -12.20
C GLN A 141 -6.74 4.56 -12.19
N PRO A 142 -7.27 5.65 -12.79
CA PRO A 142 -8.66 5.67 -13.18
C PRO A 142 -8.90 4.45 -14.07
N SER A 143 -10.07 3.82 -13.95
CA SER A 143 -10.46 2.60 -14.64
C SER A 143 -10.57 2.80 -16.16
N THR A 144 -9.44 3.02 -16.85
CA THR A 144 -9.38 3.13 -18.32
C THR A 144 -9.84 1.83 -19.01
N ARG A 145 -10.02 0.74 -18.24
CA ARG A 145 -10.55 -0.53 -18.71
C ARG A 145 -12.02 -0.47 -19.16
N MET A 146 -12.79 0.58 -18.81
CA MET A 146 -14.17 0.75 -19.27
C MET A 146 -14.34 1.63 -20.52
N ARG A 147 -13.29 2.35 -20.97
CA ARG A 147 -13.39 3.20 -22.17
C ARG A 147 -12.97 2.49 -23.46
N ALA A 148 -12.13 1.45 -23.37
CA ALA A 148 -11.69 0.66 -24.51
C ALA A 148 -12.76 -0.30 -25.06
N MET A 149 -13.71 -0.78 -24.23
CA MET A 149 -14.76 -1.70 -24.69
C MET A 149 -15.87 -1.02 -25.50
N ARG A 150 -16.17 0.27 -25.26
CA ARG A 150 -17.16 1.02 -26.07
C ARG A 150 -16.63 1.49 -27.42
N ALA A 151 -15.31 1.43 -27.65
CA ALA A 151 -14.71 1.77 -28.93
C ALA A 151 -14.72 0.59 -29.92
N TRP A 152 -14.73 -0.66 -29.42
CA TRP A 152 -14.75 -1.85 -30.28
C TRP A 152 -16.17 -2.22 -30.77
N GLN A 153 -17.22 -1.90 -29.99
CA GLN A 153 -18.60 -2.21 -30.35
C GLN A 153 -19.22 -1.34 -31.45
N ARG A 154 -18.57 -0.24 -31.87
CA ARG A 154 -19.07 0.64 -32.95
C ARG A 154 -18.54 0.32 -34.35
N SER A 155 -17.62 -0.65 -34.45
CA SER A 155 -16.94 -0.96 -35.72
C SER A 155 -17.46 -2.22 -36.42
N ALA A 156 -18.46 -2.91 -35.84
CA ALA A 156 -19.03 -4.11 -36.42
C ALA A 156 -20.30 -3.79 -37.23
N THR A 157 -20.13 -3.07 -38.34
CA THR A 157 -21.15 -3.02 -39.40
C THR A 157 -20.77 -4.06 -40.46
N PRO A 158 -21.56 -5.13 -40.67
CA PRO A 158 -21.27 -6.07 -41.75
C PRO A 158 -21.50 -5.40 -43.12
N PRO A 159 -20.66 -5.63 -44.14
CA PRO A 159 -20.93 -5.17 -45.49
C PRO A 159 -22.12 -5.94 -46.08
N SER A 160 -23.11 -5.20 -46.61
CA SER A 160 -24.19 -5.75 -47.42
C SER A 160 -23.63 -6.28 -48.74
N THR A 161 -23.69 -7.58 -48.99
CA THR A 161 -23.38 -8.16 -50.30
C THR A 161 -24.61 -8.13 -51.19
N ALA A 162 -24.64 -7.14 -52.08
CA ALA A 162 -25.40 -7.23 -53.33
C ALA A 162 -24.77 -8.30 -54.24
N SER A 163 -25.65 -9.04 -54.93
CA SER A 163 -25.38 -10.12 -55.85
C SER A 163 -24.59 -9.67 -57.09
N ALA A 164 -23.51 -10.39 -57.48
CA ALA A 164 -23.19 -10.66 -58.88
C ALA A 164 -21.95 -11.57 -59.10
N ARG A 165 -22.24 -12.74 -59.70
CA ARG A 165 -21.50 -13.46 -60.74
C ARG A 165 -20.13 -14.08 -60.44
N ALA A 166 -20.16 -15.40 -60.39
CA ALA A 166 -19.04 -16.33 -60.43
C ALA A 166 -18.16 -16.17 -61.68
N ARG A 167 -16.84 -16.21 -61.48
CA ARG A 167 -15.87 -16.79 -62.44
C ARG A 167 -14.85 -17.59 -61.64
N ALA A 168 -14.84 -18.90 -61.90
CA ALA A 168 -13.92 -19.86 -61.30
C ALA A 168 -12.52 -19.71 -61.91
N PHE A 169 -11.47 -19.68 -61.10
CA PHE A 169 -10.12 -20.03 -61.53
C PHE A 169 -9.41 -20.85 -60.44
N ARG A 170 -8.64 -21.82 -60.95
CA ARG A 170 -8.21 -23.07 -60.31
C ARG A 170 -7.13 -22.88 -59.25
N CYS A 171 -7.17 -23.77 -58.26
CA CYS A 171 -6.14 -23.96 -57.25
C CYS A 171 -4.81 -24.44 -57.86
N TRP A 172 -3.70 -23.96 -57.30
CA TRP A 172 -2.43 -24.67 -57.30
C TRP A 172 -1.71 -24.42 -55.97
N THR A 173 -1.52 -25.46 -55.17
CA THR A 173 -0.63 -25.47 -54.01
C THR A 173 0.74 -25.98 -54.44
N PRO A 174 1.83 -25.49 -53.83
CA PRO A 174 2.94 -26.38 -53.50
C PRO A 174 3.36 -26.33 -52.02
N LYS A 175 3.87 -27.50 -51.60
CA LYS A 175 4.31 -27.95 -50.27
C LYS A 175 5.60 -27.24 -49.75
N PRO A 176 5.97 -27.47 -48.47
CA PRO A 176 6.91 -26.67 -47.68
C PRO A 176 8.33 -27.25 -47.65
N SER A 177 9.35 -26.40 -47.39
CA SER A 177 10.58 -26.82 -46.71
C SER A 177 11.57 -25.68 -46.44
N CYS A 178 12.29 -25.83 -45.32
CA CYS A 178 13.62 -25.30 -44.97
C CYS A 178 13.69 -24.08 -44.02
N ALA A 179 14.00 -24.39 -42.76
CA ALA A 179 14.71 -23.54 -41.82
C ALA A 179 16.24 -23.64 -42.06
N PRO A 180 17.03 -22.60 -41.77
CA PRO A 180 18.49 -22.72 -41.67
C PRO A 180 18.95 -22.74 -40.19
N THR A 181 19.67 -23.80 -39.82
CA THR A 181 20.48 -23.91 -38.60
C THR A 181 21.84 -23.26 -38.87
N CYS A 182 22.18 -22.20 -38.14
CA CYS A 182 23.52 -21.61 -38.15
C CYS A 182 24.45 -22.34 -37.18
N THR A 183 25.49 -22.98 -37.69
CA THR A 183 26.64 -23.51 -36.92
C THR A 183 27.75 -22.47 -36.81
N ARG A 184 28.49 -22.55 -35.71
CA ARG A 184 29.56 -21.64 -35.26
C ARG A 184 30.96 -22.23 -35.56
N ARG A 185 31.96 -21.34 -35.59
CA ARG A 185 33.42 -21.51 -35.40
C ARG A 185 34.31 -21.70 -36.64
N PRO A 186 35.60 -21.31 -36.59
CA PRO A 186 36.51 -21.12 -35.42
C PRO A 186 36.34 -19.83 -34.61
#